data_AF-A0A7V3CW76-F1
#
_entry.id   AF-A0A7V3CW76-F1
#
_cell.length_a   1.000
_cell.length_b   1.000
_cell.length_c   1.000
_cell.angle_alpha   90.00
_cell.angle_beta   90.00
_cell.angle_gamma   90.00
#
_symmetry.space_group_name_H-M   'P 1'
#
loop_
_entity.id
_entity.type
_entity.pdbx_description
1 polymer ?
#
loop_
_entity_poly.entity_id
_entity_poly.type
_entity_poly.pdbx_seq_one_letter_code
_entity_poly.pdbx_strand_id
1 'polypeptide(L)'
;MSEKYSGIRALWNNNTKTFHLRNGNIIQPPKVFSDLLSSTMTNVNITQLDGILRIGNGQQFEFDLVQKLSSENLQDEKFWFGLQYLVFDIPNSSANFDERFNLLKKTISLTQGIHMIYFK
;
A
#
# COMPACT_ATOMS: atom_id res chain seq x y z
N MET A 1 8.50 22.81 -6.01
CA MET A 1 7.06 22.87 -5.71
C MET A 1 6.65 21.45 -5.35
N SER A 2 6.14 21.22 -4.13
CA SER A 2 5.74 19.88 -3.69
C SER A 2 4.45 19.52 -4.43
N GLU A 3 4.50 18.58 -5.36
CA GLU A 3 3.29 17.84 -5.74
C GLU A 3 2.73 17.26 -4.45
N LYS A 4 1.58 17.78 -4.03
CA LYS A 4 0.85 17.27 -2.89
C LYS A 4 0.13 16.04 -3.42
N TYR A 5 0.76 14.88 -3.31
CA TYR A 5 0.26 13.63 -3.89
C TYR A 5 -1.16 13.34 -3.40
N SER A 6 -2.09 13.31 -4.35
CA SER A 6 -3.51 13.06 -4.18
C SER A 6 -3.77 11.56 -4.06
N GLY A 7 -3.80 11.04 -2.84
CA GLY A 7 -4.04 9.64 -2.54
C GLY A 7 -4.24 9.43 -1.05
N ILE A 8 -4.63 8.22 -0.66
CA ILE A 8 -4.97 7.92 0.73
C ILE A 8 -3.79 7.24 1.41
N ARG A 9 -3.28 7.86 2.47
CA ARG A 9 -2.26 7.22 3.32
C ARG A 9 -2.85 5.97 3.99
N ALA A 10 -2.15 4.85 3.82
CA ALA A 10 -2.56 3.55 4.34
C ALA A 10 -1.33 2.79 4.88
N LEU A 11 -1.46 2.29 6.10
CA LEU A 11 -0.51 1.38 6.73
C LEU A 11 -0.96 -0.06 6.47
N TRP A 12 -0.16 -0.83 5.75
CA TRP A 12 -0.39 -2.27 5.62
C TRP A 12 0.11 -3.03 6.84
N ASN A 13 -0.71 -3.93 7.38
CA ASN A 13 -0.32 -4.88 8.42
C ASN A 13 -0.33 -6.30 7.87
N ASN A 14 0.85 -6.92 7.78
CA ASN A 14 1.01 -8.25 7.20
C ASN A 14 0.38 -9.36 8.05
N ASN A 15 0.32 -9.19 9.37
CA ASN A 15 -0.22 -10.20 10.28
C ASN A 15 -1.73 -10.31 10.17
N THR A 16 -2.42 -9.17 10.01
CA THR A 16 -3.88 -9.11 9.88
C THR A 16 -4.36 -9.04 8.44
N LYS A 17 -3.43 -8.80 7.48
CA LYS A 17 -3.71 -8.63 6.05
C LYS A 17 -4.69 -7.49 5.74
N THR A 18 -4.53 -6.37 6.45
CA THR A 18 -5.42 -5.21 6.37
C THR A 18 -4.67 -3.91 6.15
N PHE A 19 -5.34 -2.95 5.52
CA PHE A 19 -4.90 -1.55 5.47
C PHE A 19 -5.53 -0.77 6.61
N HIS A 20 -4.71 0.00 7.31
CA HIS A 20 -5.12 0.89 8.39
C HIS A 20 -4.95 2.31 7.88
N LEU A 21 -6.07 3.02 7.72
CA LEU A 21 -6.08 4.39 7.26
C LEU A 21 -5.84 5.37 8.40
N ARG A 22 -5.41 6.59 8.06
CA ARG A 22 -5.16 7.65 9.05
C ARG A 22 -6.41 8.07 9.84
N ASN A 23 -7.60 7.92 9.25
CA ASN A 23 -8.88 8.22 9.92
C ASN A 23 -9.33 7.10 10.88
N GLY A 24 -8.55 6.03 11.05
CA GLY A 24 -8.88 4.90 11.91
C GLY A 24 -9.64 3.77 11.21
N ASN A 25 -10.04 3.95 9.94
CA ASN A 25 -10.73 2.90 9.19
C ASN A 25 -9.78 1.75 8.87
N ILE A 26 -10.28 0.53 9.00
CA ILE A 26 -9.59 -0.69 8.61
C ILE A 26 -10.24 -1.22 7.35
N ILE A 27 -9.44 -1.47 6.32
CA ILE A 27 -9.89 -1.98 5.04
C ILE A 27 -9.29 -3.36 4.84
N GLN A 28 -10.15 -4.32 4.54
CA GLN A 28 -9.76 -5.67 4.16
C GLN A 28 -9.86 -5.82 2.64
N PRO A 29 -8.73 -5.89 1.91
CA PRO A 29 -8.74 -6.17 0.48
C PRO A 29 -9.18 -7.62 0.19
N PRO A 30 -9.52 -7.94 -1.08
CA PRO A 30 -9.77 -9.29 -1.54
C PRO A 30 -8.60 -10.21 -1.20
N LYS A 31 -8.93 -11.49 -0.97
CA LYS A 31 -7.95 -12.51 -0.58
C LYS A 31 -6.77 -12.61 -1.56
N VAL A 32 -7.03 -12.51 -2.86
CA VAL A 32 -5.98 -12.60 -3.89
C VAL A 32 -4.97 -11.47 -3.74
N PHE A 33 -5.45 -10.23 -3.54
CA PHE A 33 -4.58 -9.06 -3.38
C PHE A 33 -3.80 -9.15 -2.07
N SER A 34 -4.48 -9.51 -0.97
CA SER A 34 -3.84 -9.61 0.34
C SER A 34 -2.78 -10.71 0.41
N ASP A 35 -3.02 -11.86 -0.21
CA ASP A 35 -2.06 -12.96 -0.27
C ASP A 35 -0.82 -12.62 -1.13
N LEU A 36 -1.01 -11.89 -2.22
CA LEU A 36 0.10 -11.43 -3.07
C LEU A 36 1.00 -10.44 -2.32
N LEU A 37 0.40 -9.49 -1.60
CA LEU A 37 1.12 -8.49 -0.81
C LEU A 37 1.82 -9.16 0.39
N SER A 38 1.14 -10.07 1.07
CA SER A 38 1.71 -10.80 2.21
C SER A 38 2.84 -11.74 1.83
N SER A 39 2.72 -12.51 0.75
CA SER A 39 3.78 -13.42 0.30
C SER A 39 5.07 -12.65 -0.01
N THR A 40 4.94 -11.50 -0.65
CA THR A 40 6.05 -10.59 -0.93
C THR A 40 6.75 -10.13 0.36
N MET A 41 5.98 -9.71 1.37
CA MET A 41 6.55 -9.23 2.64
C MET A 41 7.15 -10.32 3.50
N THR A 42 6.55 -11.51 3.53
CA THR A 42 7.06 -12.64 4.30
C THR A 42 8.44 -13.07 3.79
N ASN A 43 8.67 -13.01 2.47
CA ASN A 43 9.98 -13.32 1.88
C ASN A 43 11.11 -12.38 2.33
N VAL A 44 10.78 -11.19 2.83
CA VAL A 44 11.73 -10.15 3.28
C VAL A 44 11.60 -9.83 4.77
N ASN A 45 10.81 -10.62 5.52
CA ASN A 45 10.56 -10.45 6.95
C ASN A 45 10.06 -9.03 7.35
N ILE A 46 9.12 -8.49 6.57
CA ILE A 46 8.46 -7.20 6.87
C ILE A 46 7.07 -7.45 7.47
N THR A 47 6.78 -6.79 8.59
CA THR A 47 5.48 -6.91 9.28
C THR A 47 4.52 -5.77 8.96
N GLN A 48 5.05 -4.58 8.63
CA GLN A 48 4.24 -3.40 8.30
C GLN A 48 4.92 -2.57 7.21
N LEU A 49 4.11 -2.01 6.31
CA LEU A 49 4.54 -1.00 5.33
C LEU A 49 3.67 0.24 5.46
N ASP A 50 4.29 1.41 5.32
CA ASP A 50 3.59 2.69 5.24
C ASP A 50 3.69 3.24 3.81
N GLY A 51 2.58 3.76 3.33
CA GLY A 51 2.44 4.18 1.94
C GLY A 51 1.16 4.94 1.63
N ILE A 52 0.99 5.27 0.35
CA ILE A 52 -0.20 5.92 -0.21
C ILE A 52 -0.86 4.99 -1.23
N LEU A 53 -2.15 4.71 -1.05
CA LEU A 53 -2.99 4.10 -2.07
C LEU A 53 -3.42 5.16 -3.08
N ARG A 54 -3.28 4.85 -4.38
CA ARG A 54 -3.72 5.73 -5.48
C ARG A 54 -4.30 4.92 -6.64
N ILE A 55 -5.18 5.57 -7.40
CA ILE A 55 -5.70 5.08 -8.68
C ILE A 55 -5.14 6.00 -9.77
N GLY A 56 -4.32 5.48 -10.68
CA GLY A 56 -3.77 6.25 -11.80
C GLY A 56 -3.04 7.55 -11.40
N ASN A 57 -2.92 8.49 -12.35
CA ASN A 57 -2.37 9.83 -12.12
C ASN A 57 -3.52 10.86 -12.23
N GLY A 58 -3.92 11.51 -11.13
CA GLY A 58 -4.88 12.63 -11.14
C GLY A 58 -5.74 12.78 -9.87
N GLN A 59 -6.28 13.98 -9.63
CA GLN A 59 -7.07 14.32 -8.43
C GLN A 59 -8.50 13.71 -8.41
N GLN A 60 -9.14 13.57 -9.57
CA GLN A 60 -10.50 12.98 -9.66
C GLN A 60 -10.54 11.54 -9.14
N PHE A 61 -9.47 10.80 -9.40
CA PHE A 61 -9.35 9.41 -8.96
C PHE A 61 -9.18 9.25 -7.44
N GLU A 62 -8.76 10.29 -6.71
CA GLU A 62 -8.67 10.26 -5.24
C GLU A 62 -10.06 10.26 -4.59
N PHE A 63 -10.99 11.08 -5.10
CA PHE A 63 -12.36 11.11 -4.62
C PHE A 63 -13.08 9.77 -4.87
N ASP A 64 -12.86 9.19 -6.04
CA ASP A 64 -13.37 7.86 -6.39
C ASP A 64 -12.79 6.76 -5.48
N LEU A 65 -11.50 6.86 -5.13
CA LEU A 65 -10.85 5.97 -4.17
C LEU A 65 -11.48 6.07 -2.78
N VAL A 66 -11.67 7.29 -2.25
CA VAL A 66 -12.30 7.49 -0.92
C VAL A 66 -13.72 6.93 -0.91
N GLN A 67 -14.51 7.23 -1.92
CA GLN A 67 -15.89 6.73 -2.01
C GLN A 67 -15.93 5.21 -2.12
N LYS A 68 -15.10 4.60 -2.97
CA LYS A 68 -15.07 3.15 -3.14
C LYS A 68 -14.57 2.43 -1.87
N LEU A 69 -13.56 2.97 -1.20
CA LEU A 69 -13.06 2.40 0.07
C LEU A 69 -14.04 2.59 1.24
N SER A 70 -14.95 3.56 1.14
CA SER A 70 -16.05 3.76 2.08
C SER A 70 -17.31 2.97 1.70
N SER A 71 -17.33 2.31 0.54
CA SER A 71 -18.45 1.51 0.06
C SER A 71 -18.39 0.08 0.63
N GLU A 72 -19.55 -0.58 0.72
CA GLU A 72 -19.64 -1.95 1.24
C GLU A 72 -19.03 -3.01 0.32
N ASN A 73 -18.75 -2.69 -0.94
CA ASN A 73 -18.22 -3.64 -1.93
C ASN A 73 -16.71 -3.52 -2.13
N LEU A 74 -15.96 -3.83 -1.07
CA LEU A 74 -14.49 -3.87 -1.07
C LEU A 74 -13.92 -5.13 -1.75
N GLN A 75 -14.75 -6.06 -2.22
CA GLN A 75 -14.30 -7.35 -2.79
C GLN A 75 -14.10 -7.32 -4.32
N ASP A 76 -14.22 -6.13 -4.94
CA ASP A 76 -14.02 -5.93 -6.38
C ASP A 76 -12.53 -6.07 -6.78
N GLU A 77 -12.10 -7.27 -7.15
CA GLU A 77 -10.70 -7.56 -7.48
C GLU A 77 -10.14 -6.66 -8.60
N LYS A 78 -10.96 -6.33 -9.61
CA LYS A 78 -10.51 -5.49 -10.74
C LYS A 78 -10.11 -4.10 -10.27
N PHE A 79 -10.87 -3.54 -9.33
CA PHE A 79 -10.52 -2.28 -8.69
C PHE A 79 -9.17 -2.38 -7.97
N TRP A 80 -8.96 -3.42 -7.17
CA TRP A 80 -7.73 -3.61 -6.40
C TRP A 80 -6.49 -3.81 -7.28
N PHE A 81 -6.60 -4.53 -8.40
CA PHE A 81 -5.50 -4.66 -9.36
C PHE A 81 -5.18 -3.36 -10.11
N GLY A 82 -6.13 -2.42 -10.18
CA GLY A 82 -5.90 -1.08 -10.73
C GLY A 82 -5.23 -0.11 -9.75
N LEU A 83 -5.10 -0.48 -8.46
CA LEU A 83 -4.48 0.35 -7.45
C LEU A 83 -2.95 0.28 -7.50
N GLN A 84 -2.33 1.39 -7.13
CA GLN A 84 -0.91 1.45 -6.84
C GLN A 84 -0.73 1.76 -5.35
N TYR A 85 0.20 1.03 -4.72
CA TYR A 85 0.57 1.27 -3.34
C TYR A 85 1.97 1.87 -3.28
N LEU A 86 2.02 3.18 -3.12
CA LEU A 86 3.24 3.96 -3.04
C LEU A 86 3.85 3.86 -1.65
N VAL A 87 4.76 2.92 -1.45
CA VAL A 87 5.39 2.69 -0.14
C VAL A 87 6.65 3.53 0.03
N PHE A 88 6.82 4.10 1.23
CA PHE A 88 7.94 4.97 1.57
C PHE A 88 8.60 4.66 2.92
N ASP A 89 7.99 3.84 3.80
CA ASP A 89 8.62 3.46 5.06
C ASP A 89 8.25 2.05 5.57
N ILE A 90 9.05 1.53 6.50
CA ILE A 90 8.87 0.30 7.27
C ILE A 90 8.80 0.68 8.75
N PRO A 91 7.64 1.11 9.28
CA PRO A 91 7.57 1.77 10.58
C PRO A 91 7.93 0.89 11.77
N ASN A 92 7.86 -0.44 11.62
CA ASN A 92 8.14 -1.40 12.68
C ASN A 92 9.59 -1.94 12.65
N SER A 93 10.48 -1.31 11.88
CA SER A 93 11.91 -1.67 11.85
C SER A 93 12.71 -0.73 12.76
N SER A 94 13.60 -1.30 13.57
CA SER A 94 14.57 -0.55 14.39
C SER A 94 15.76 0.00 13.58
N ALA A 95 15.84 -0.34 12.30
CA ALA A 95 16.89 0.10 11.39
C ALA A 95 16.77 1.61 11.10
N ASN A 96 17.89 2.24 10.70
CA ASN A 96 17.87 3.65 10.31
C ASN A 96 17.15 3.86 8.96
N PHE A 97 16.86 5.10 8.60
CA PHE A 97 16.09 5.40 7.38
C PHE A 97 16.72 4.80 6.12
N ASP A 98 18.04 4.92 5.93
CA ASP A 98 18.73 4.42 4.74
C ASP A 98 18.67 2.89 4.64
N GLU A 99 18.76 2.19 5.77
CA GLU A 99 18.62 0.74 5.84
C GLU A 99 17.20 0.30 5.48
N ARG A 100 16.18 0.92 6.09
CA ARG A 100 14.77 0.64 5.78
C ARG A 100 14.45 0.92 4.32
N PHE A 101 15.01 2.00 3.80
CA PHE A 101 14.86 2.42 2.43
C PHE A 101 15.50 1.44 1.43
N ASN A 102 16.71 0.95 1.71
CA ASN A 102 17.36 -0.07 0.90
C ASN A 102 16.58 -1.40 0.94
N LEU A 103 16.04 -1.76 2.11
CA LEU A 103 15.18 -2.94 2.27
C LEU A 103 13.87 -2.81 1.47
N LEU A 104 13.23 -1.63 1.47
CA LEU A 104 12.07 -1.34 0.63
C LEU A 104 12.38 -1.51 -0.84
N LYS A 105 13.47 -0.91 -1.33
CA LYS A 105 13.88 -1.04 -2.73
C LYS A 105 14.06 -2.49 -3.15
N LYS A 106 14.74 -3.29 -2.31
CA LYS A 106 14.92 -4.72 -2.54
C LYS A 106 13.57 -5.44 -2.61
N THR A 107 12.70 -5.20 -1.65
CA THR A 107 11.35 -5.80 -1.58
C THR A 107 10.52 -5.51 -2.84
N ILE A 108 10.45 -4.23 -3.23
CA ILE A 108 9.66 -3.79 -4.39
C ILE A 108 10.22 -4.39 -5.69
N SER A 109 11.55 -4.44 -5.84
CA SER A 109 12.19 -5.04 -7.03
C SER A 109 11.88 -6.52 -7.22
N LEU A 110 11.56 -7.23 -6.13
CA LEU A 110 11.17 -8.63 -6.16
C LEU A 110 9.68 -8.83 -6.44
N THR A 111 8.88 -7.77 -6.42
CA THR A 111 7.43 -7.86 -6.57
C THR A 111 7.04 -7.74 -8.05
N GLN A 112 6.95 -8.87 -8.75
CA GLN A 112 6.34 -8.91 -10.07
C GLN A 112 4.81 -9.06 -9.89
N GLY A 113 4.05 -7.98 -10.14
CA GLY A 113 2.59 -8.05 -10.26
C GLY A 113 1.77 -7.11 -9.37
N ILE A 114 2.35 -6.56 -8.30
CA ILE A 114 1.75 -5.42 -7.59
C ILE A 114 2.44 -4.16 -8.08
N HIS A 115 1.67 -3.14 -8.45
CA HIS A 115 2.20 -1.80 -8.72
C HIS A 115 2.59 -1.11 -7.39
N MET A 116 3.52 -1.72 -6.66
CA MET A 116 4.26 -1.04 -5.61
C MET A 116 5.27 -0.14 -6.29
N ILE A 117 5.13 1.16 -6.05
CA ILE A 117 5.99 2.15 -6.65
C ILE A 117 6.68 2.88 -5.52
N TYR A 118 7.98 3.01 -5.66
CA TYR A 118 8.80 3.73 -4.71
C TYR A 118 8.54 5.25 -4.81
N PHE A 119 8.51 5.93 -3.67
CA PHE A 119 8.38 7.40 -3.59
C PHE A 119 9.62 8.03 -2.93
N LYS A 120 10.25 9.03 -3.57
CA LYS A 120 11.46 9.74 -3.10
C LYS A 120 11.13 11.06 -2.44
#